data_AF-A0A2D9L8E4-F1
#
_entry.id   AF-A0A2D9L8E4-F1
#
_cell.length_a   1.000
_cell.length_b   1.000
_cell.length_c   1.000
_cell.angle_alpha   90.00
_cell.angle_beta   90.00
_cell.angle_gamma   90.00
#
_symmetry.space_group_name_H-M   'P 1'
#
loop_
_entity.id
_entity.type
_entity.pdbx_description
1 polymer ?
#
loop_
_entity_poly.entity_id
_entity_poly.type
_entity_poly.pdbx_seq_one_letter_code
_entity_poly.pdbx_strand_id
1 'polypeptide(L)' 'MNLTELKQKSVPELLDIAQEMGLDNLARSRKQDVIFTILNKPAKSGEDIYGDGVLEI' A
#
# COMPACT_ATOMS: atom_id res chain seq x y z
N MET A 1 0.85 -8.48 4.32
CA MET A 1 0.13 -7.18 4.25
C MET A 1 -1.08 -7.27 3.32
N ASN A 2 -2.22 -6.61 3.57
CA ASN A 2 -3.46 -6.78 2.78
C ASN A 2 -3.90 -5.52 1.98
N LEU A 3 -4.17 -5.68 0.67
CA LEU A 3 -4.60 -4.60 -0.24
C LEU A 3 -5.97 -4.02 0.11
N THR A 4 -6.94 -4.87 0.46
CA THR A 4 -8.32 -4.49 0.79
C THR A 4 -8.33 -3.57 2.02
N GLU A 5 -7.53 -3.91 3.04
CA GLU A 5 -7.36 -3.10 4.25
C GLU A 5 -6.74 -1.72 3.95
N LEU A 6 -5.67 -1.68 3.14
CA LEU A 6 -5.04 -0.42 2.76
C LEU A 6 -5.97 0.49 1.94
N LYS A 7 -6.86 -0.08 1.12
CA LYS A 7 -7.86 0.70 0.38
C LYS A 7 -8.87 1.40 1.30
N GLN A 8 -9.16 0.85 2.48
CA GLN A 8 -10.09 1.45 3.45
C GLN A 8 -9.48 2.61 4.24
N LYS A 9 -8.14 2.65 4.35
CA LYS A 9 -7.44 3.74 5.04
C LYS A 9 -7.52 5.05 4.27
N SER A 10 -7.50 6.17 4.99
CA SER A 10 -7.40 7.51 4.43
C SER A 10 -5.99 7.76 3.86
N VAL A 11 -5.85 8.75 2.98
CA VAL A 11 -4.53 9.11 2.43
C VAL A 11 -3.52 9.50 3.52
N PRO A 12 -3.88 10.31 4.53
CA PRO A 12 -2.97 10.62 5.64
C PRO A 12 -2.46 9.36 6.36
N GLU A 13 -3.36 8.44 6.75
CA GLU A 13 -2.96 7.19 7.41
C GLU A 13 -2.02 6.34 6.54
N LEU A 14 -2.23 6.33 5.22
CA LEU A 14 -1.34 5.63 4.29
C LEU A 14 0.04 6.30 4.21
N LEU A 15 0.09 7.63 4.24
CA LEU A 15 1.36 8.36 4.27
C LEU A 15 2.12 8.11 5.58
N ASP A 16 1.42 8.04 6.71
CA ASP A 16 2.02 7.70 8.01
C ASP A 16 2.63 6.30 7.99
N ILE A 17 1.88 5.29 7.49
CA ILE A 17 2.40 3.93 7.30
C ILE A 17 3.63 3.93 6.38
N ALA A 18 3.56 4.66 5.27
CA ALA A 18 4.67 4.73 4.33
C ALA A 18 5.91 5.36 4.98
N GLN A 19 5.73 6.41 5.78
CA GLN A 19 6.81 7.07 6.53
C GLN A 19 7.41 6.14 7.60
N GLU A 20 6.59 5.40 8.35
CA GLU A 20 7.07 4.38 9.30
C GLU A 20 7.89 3.27 8.61
N MET A 21 7.53 2.95 7.37
CA MET A 21 8.28 2.03 6.53
C MET A 21 9.52 2.67 5.89
N GLY A 22 9.80 3.96 6.09
CA GLY A 22 10.91 4.68 5.44
C GLY A 22 10.73 4.84 3.93
N LEU A 23 9.50 5.11 3.49
CA LEU A 23 9.14 5.44 2.11
C LEU A 23 8.89 6.95 2.00
N ASP A 24 9.74 7.66 1.27
CA ASP A 24 9.68 9.12 1.12
C ASP A 24 9.02 9.57 -0.21
N ASN A 25 8.80 10.89 -0.34
CA ASN A 25 8.31 11.55 -1.56
C ASN A 25 6.90 11.14 -2.03
N LEU A 26 6.05 10.64 -1.12
CA LEU A 26 4.70 10.17 -1.46
C LEU A 26 3.57 11.19 -1.25
N ALA A 27 3.87 12.36 -0.65
CA ALA A 27 2.85 13.36 -0.29
C ALA A 27 2.01 13.91 -1.46
N ARG A 28 2.52 13.82 -2.70
CA ARG A 28 1.81 14.25 -3.93
C ARG A 28 1.32 13.08 -4.79
N SER A 29 1.58 11.85 -4.37
CA SER A 29 1.23 10.64 -5.10
C SER A 29 -0.27 10.38 -5.01
N ARG A 30 -0.84 9.70 -6.02
CA ARG A 30 -2.23 9.27 -5.93
C ARG A 30 -2.35 8.18 -4.86
N LYS A 31 -3.51 8.06 -4.22
CA LYS A 31 -3.78 7.03 -3.20
C LYS A 31 -3.36 5.62 -3.66
N GLN A 32 -3.63 5.28 -4.91
CA GLN A 32 -3.25 3.99 -5.48
C GLN A 32 -1.73 3.78 -5.56
N ASP A 33 -0.98 4.81 -5.94
CA ASP A 33 0.49 4.76 -6.01
C ASP A 33 1.12 4.61 -4.62
N VAL A 34 0.54 5.29 -3.62
CA VAL A 34 0.94 5.14 -2.21
C VAL A 34 0.71 3.71 -1.74
N ILE A 35 -0.48 3.16 -1.97
CA ILE A 35 -0.83 1.77 -1.62
C ILE A 35 0.11 0.78 -2.33
N PHE A 36 0.38 0.98 -3.62
CA PHE A 36 1.30 0.14 -4.37
C PHE A 36 2.71 0.17 -3.77
N THR A 37 3.21 1.36 -3.44
CA THR A 37 4.55 1.52 -2.85
C THR A 37 4.65 0.82 -1.49
N ILE A 38 3.63 0.96 -0.65
CA ILE A 38 3.50 0.28 0.65
C ILE A 38 3.53 -1.24 0.48
N LEU A 39 2.80 -1.80 -0.49
CA LEU A 39 2.78 -3.25 -0.74
C LEU A 39 4.06 -3.78 -1.40
N ASN A 40 4.67 -2.98 -2.28
CA ASN A 40 5.83 -3.41 -3.06
C ASN A 40 7.09 -3.58 -2.20
N LYS A 41 7.24 -2.83 -1.10
CA LYS A 41 8.39 -2.94 -0.20
C LYS A 41 8.50 -4.33 0.48
N PRO A 42 7.50 -4.83 1.23
CA PRO A 42 7.54 -6.16 1.85
C PRO A 42 7.56 -7.28 0.81
N ALA A 43 6.84 -7.14 -0.32
CA ALA A 43 6.87 -8.14 -1.39
C ALA A 43 8.28 -8.35 -1.96
N LYS A 44 9.07 -7.28 -2.10
CA LYS A 44 10.48 -7.38 -2.51
C LYS A 44 11.39 -8.02 -1.46
N SER A 45 11.01 -7.95 -0.18
CA SER A 45 11.70 -8.62 0.93
C SER A 45 11.31 -10.10 1.07
N GLY A 46 10.37 -10.58 0.24
CA GLY A 46 9.85 -11.94 0.31
C GLY A 46 8.77 -12.16 1.37
N GLU A 47 8.18 -11.08 1.89
CA GLU A 47 7.02 -11.16 2.78
C GLU A 47 5.72 -11.33 1.98
N ASP A 48 4.80 -12.12 2.53
CA ASP A 48 3.51 -12.36 1.88
C ASP A 48 2.62 -11.12 1.86
N ILE A 49 2.04 -10.87 0.69
CA ILE A 49 1.00 -9.87 0.48
C ILE A 49 -0.29 -10.55 0.01
N TYR A 50 -1.43 -10.02 0.46
CA TYR A 50 -2.75 -10.57 0.22
C TYR A 50 -3.64 -9.49 -0.40
N GLY A 51 -4.63 -9.92 -1.16
CA GLY A 51 -5.64 -9.04 -1.71
C GLY A 51 -6.83 -9.86 -2.18
N ASP A 52 -8.01 -9.29 -2.04
CA ASP A 52 -9.26 -9.92 -2.43
C ASP A 52 -9.90 -9.12 -3.56
N GLY A 53 -10.72 -9.79 -4.37
CA GLY A 53 -11.41 -9.19 -5.50
C GLY A 53 -12.39 -10.16 -6.13
N VAL A 54 -13.24 -9.63 -7.00
CA VAL A 54 -14.12 -10.45 -7.83
C VAL A 54 -13.38 -10.73 -9.14
N LEU A 55 -13.34 -12.00 -9.53
CA LEU A 55 -12.81 -12.41 -10.84
C LEU A 55 -13.83 -12.02 -11.93
N GLU A 56 -13.37 -11.25 -12.91
CA GLU A 56 -14.12 -10.89 -14.11
C GLU A 56 -13.40 -11.49 -15.33
N ILE A 57 -14.11 -12.24 -16.19
CA ILE A 57 -13.57 -12.98 -17.35
C ILE A 57 -14.16 -12.41 -18.64
#